data_AF-A0A9K3J2E7-F1
#
_entry.id   AF-A0A9K3J2E7-F1
#
_cell.length_a   1.000
_cell.length_b   1.000
_cell.length_c   1.000
_cell.angle_alpha   90.00
_cell.angle_beta   90.00
_cell.angle_gamma   90.00
#
_symmetry.space_group_name_H-M   'P 1'
#
loop_
_entity.id
_entity.type
_entity.pdbx_description
1 polymer ?
#
loop_
_entity_poly.entity_id
_entity_poly.type
_entity_poly.pdbx_seq_one_letter_code
_entity_poly.pdbx_strand_id
1 'polypeptide(L)'
;MDLFIFFYFFAEYGYTMNITEKSDVYSYRVVLLEILSGRSAVENRVREVSHIVEWVKKKMGSFEPTVTILDAKLQAGVDLP
;
A
#
# COMPACT_ATOMS: atom_id res chain seq x y z
N MET A 1 -5.10 -5.72 0.22
CA MET A 1 -6.36 -6.05 0.96
C MET A 1 -7.48 -5.01 0.76
N ASP A 2 -7.26 -3.96 -0.02
CA ASP A 2 -8.17 -2.81 -0.12
C ASP A 2 -9.42 -3.07 -0.98
N LEU A 3 -9.34 -3.94 -1.99
CA LEU A 3 -10.49 -4.27 -2.84
C LEU A 3 -11.56 -5.07 -2.08
N PHE A 4 -11.16 -5.95 -1.16
CA PHE A 4 -12.11 -6.72 -0.35
C PHE A 4 -12.87 -5.81 0.62
N ILE A 5 -12.21 -4.78 1.16
CA ILE A 5 -12.88 -3.79 2.03
C ILE A 5 -13.84 -2.93 1.19
N PHE A 6 -13.45 -2.49 -0.01
CA PHE A 6 -14.38 -1.78 -0.92
C PHE A 6 -15.58 -2.65 -1.33
N PHE A 7 -15.37 -3.93 -1.68
CA PHE A 7 -16.45 -4.86 -2.03
C PHE A 7 -17.32 -5.24 -0.83
N TYR A 8 -16.72 -5.44 0.35
CA TYR A 8 -17.45 -5.72 1.59
C TYR A 8 -18.30 -4.52 2.00
N PHE A 9 -17.74 -3.31 1.95
CA PHE A 9 -18.46 -2.07 2.20
C PHE A 9 -19.54 -1.80 1.14
N PHE A 10 -19.31 -2.17 -0.13
CA PHE A 10 -20.32 -2.15 -1.20
C PHE A 10 -21.51 -3.05 -0.89
N ALA A 11 -21.25 -4.29 -0.45
CA ALA A 11 -22.29 -5.25 -0.12
C ALA A 11 -23.05 -4.89 1.17
N GLU A 12 -22.35 -4.35 2.17
CA GLU A 12 -22.93 -4.03 3.49
C GLU A 12 -23.64 -2.66 3.51
N TYR A 13 -23.13 -1.64 2.80
CA TYR A 13 -23.62 -0.26 2.88
C TYR A 13 -24.34 0.24 1.62
N GLY A 14 -24.49 -0.59 0.57
CA GLY A 14 -25.28 -0.22 -0.62
C GLY A 14 -24.75 0.99 -1.38
N TYR A 15 -23.49 1.38 -1.17
CA TYR A 15 -22.88 2.52 -1.86
C TYR A 15 -22.55 2.16 -3.30
N THR A 16 -23.18 2.84 -4.26
CA THR A 16 -22.80 2.78 -5.68
C THR A 16 -21.56 3.62 -5.90
N MET A 17 -20.39 3.16 -5.46
CA MET A 17 -19.14 3.75 -5.93
C MET A 17 -18.86 3.19 -7.33
N ASN A 18 -18.77 4.10 -8.31
CA ASN A 18 -18.45 3.76 -9.69
C ASN A 18 -17.11 3.01 -9.74
N ILE A 19 -17.18 1.70 -9.95
CA ILE A 19 -16.02 0.86 -10.30
C ILE A 19 -15.48 1.47 -11.59
N THR A 20 -14.39 2.21 -11.44
CA THR A 20 -13.78 2.99 -12.52
C THR A 20 -12.38 2.47 -12.74
N GLU A 21 -11.86 2.65 -13.95
CA GLU A 21 -10.44 2.40 -14.24
C GLU A 21 -9.53 3.06 -13.18
N LYS A 22 -9.94 4.22 -12.64
CA LYS A 22 -9.22 4.92 -11.57
C LYS A 22 -9.15 4.15 -10.25
N SER A 23 -10.21 3.43 -9.86
CA SER A 23 -10.15 2.62 -8.64
C SER A 23 -9.26 1.40 -8.83
N ASP A 24 -9.29 0.78 -10.01
CA ASP A 24 -8.44 -0.37 -10.34
C ASP A 24 -6.95 0.00 -10.32
N VAL A 25 -6.59 1.11 -10.96
CA VAL A 25 -5.21 1.65 -10.94
C VAL A 25 -4.75 1.97 -9.52
N TYR A 26 -5.62 2.55 -8.69
CA TYR A 26 -5.29 2.83 -7.29
C TYR A 26 -5.01 1.55 -6.52
N SER A 27 -5.88 0.53 -6.62
CA SER A 27 -5.65 -0.76 -5.94
C SER A 27 -4.40 -1.47 -6.44
N TYR A 28 -4.12 -1.44 -7.75
CA TYR A 28 -2.90 -2.00 -8.31
C TYR A 28 -1.64 -1.34 -7.71
N ARG A 29 -1.65 -0.01 -7.56
CA ARG A 29 -0.55 0.73 -6.92
C ARG A 29 -0.33 0.32 -5.47
N VAL A 30 -1.39 0.10 -4.70
CA VAL A 30 -1.29 -0.33 -3.30
C VAL A 30 -0.73 -1.76 -3.21
N VAL A 31 -1.20 -2.68 -4.05
CA VAL A 31 -0.69 -4.06 -4.13
C VAL A 31 0.78 -4.06 -4.53
N LEU A 32 1.17 -3.24 -5.50
CA LEU A 32 2.58 -3.12 -5.88
C LEU A 32 3.45 -2.66 -4.71
N LEU A 33 2.99 -1.69 -3.92
CA LEU A 33 3.71 -1.25 -2.71
C LEU A 33 3.79 -2.35 -1.65
N GLU A 34 2.73 -3.13 -1.44
CA GLU A 34 2.72 -4.28 -0.53
C GLU A 34 3.75 -5.34 -0.94
N ILE A 35 3.84 -5.66 -2.24
CA ILE A 35 4.83 -6.60 -2.79
C ILE A 35 6.25 -6.05 -2.66
N LEU A 36 6.47 -4.79 -3.06
CA LEU A 36 7.80 -4.19 -3.07
C LEU A 36 8.35 -4.00 -1.66
N SER A 37 7.50 -3.65 -0.69
CA SER A 37 7.91 -3.37 0.69
C SER A 37 7.82 -4.57 1.62
N GLY A 38 7.12 -5.64 1.21
CA GLY A 38 6.81 -6.79 2.07
C GLY A 38 5.89 -6.46 3.25
N ARG A 39 5.21 -5.31 3.23
CA ARG A 39 4.33 -4.82 4.33
C ARG A 39 2.86 -4.93 3.95
N SER A 40 2.02 -5.23 4.94
CA SER A 40 0.55 -5.16 4.79
C SER A 40 0.11 -3.75 4.40
N ALA A 41 -0.83 -3.67 3.45
CA ALA A 41 -1.40 -2.40 2.98
C ALA A 41 -2.05 -1.56 4.11
N VAL A 42 -2.59 -2.26 5.12
CA VAL A 42 -3.14 -1.68 6.35
C VAL A 42 -2.41 -2.32 7.52
N GLU A 43 -1.68 -1.52 8.29
CA GLU A 43 -1.03 -1.96 9.51
C GLU A 43 -1.88 -1.49 10.70
N ASN A 44 -2.51 -2.44 11.41
CA ASN A 44 -3.28 -2.15 12.60
C ASN A 44 -2.32 -2.14 13.80
N ARG A 45 -1.77 -0.98 14.13
CA ARG A 45 -0.97 -0.81 15.35
C ARG A 45 -1.90 -0.48 16.50
N VAL A 46 -1.52 -0.89 17.71
CA VAL A 46 -2.29 -0.78 18.98
C VAL A 46 -2.93 0.60 19.24
N ARG A 47 -2.50 1.66 18.55
CA ARG A 47 -3.04 3.02 18.69
C ARG A 47 -3.33 3.76 17.38
N GLU A 48 -3.05 3.17 16.22
CA GLU A 48 -3.20 3.86 14.93
C GLU A 48 -3.34 2.85 13.78
N VAL A 49 -4.39 3.01 12.97
CA VAL A 49 -4.53 2.33 11.69
C VAL A 49 -3.82 3.21 10.67
N SER A 50 -2.68 2.75 10.16
CA SER A 50 -1.90 3.50 9.18
C SER A 50 -1.89 2.78 7.84
N HIS A 51 -2.16 3.54 6.76
CA HIS A 51 -2.10 3.00 5.40
C HIS A 51 -0.66 3.03 4.87
N ILE A 52 -0.29 2.03 4.08
CA ILE A 52 1.03 1.94 3.45
C ILE A 52 1.37 3.20 2.62
N VAL A 53 0.36 3.83 2.02
CA VAL A 53 0.51 5.07 1.25
C VAL A 53 0.99 6.24 2.14
N GLU A 54 0.46 6.36 3.35
CA GLU A 54 0.88 7.40 4.30
C GLU A 54 2.31 7.16 4.79
N TRP A 55 2.65 5.89 5.04
CA TRP A 55 4.00 5.51 5.41
C TRP A 55 5.02 5.83 4.30
N VAL A 56 4.71 5.50 3.04
CA VAL A 56 5.55 5.84 1.88
C VAL A 56 5.69 7.35 1.71
N LYS A 57 4.58 8.11 1.83
CA LYS A 57 4.63 9.58 1.77
C LYS A 57 5.54 10.18 2.84
N LYS A 58 5.50 9.65 4.06
CA LYS A 58 6.37 10.07 5.16
C LYS A 58 7.84 9.80 4.84
N LYS A 59 8.16 8.64 4.26
CA LYS A 59 9.51 8.26 3.83
C LYS A 59 10.04 9.13 2.69
N MET A 60 9.19 9.47 1.71
CA MET A 60 9.55 10.37 0.63
C MET A 60 9.76 11.82 1.12
N GLY A 61 8.93 12.27 2.07
CA GLY A 61 9.06 13.60 2.68
C GLY A 61 10.32 13.76 3.55
N SER A 62 10.89 12.66 4.05
CA SER A 62 12.13 12.67 4.83
C SER A 62 13.41 12.59 3.99
N PHE A 63 13.33 12.74 2.65
CA PHE A 63 14.46 12.58 1.72
C PHE A 63 15.21 11.24 1.85
N GLU A 64 14.54 10.22 2.41
CA GLU A 64 15.11 8.88 2.50
C GLU A 64 15.17 8.27 1.10
N PRO A 65 16.26 7.56 0.76
CA PRO A 65 16.38 6.94 -0.54
C PRO A 65 15.27 5.89 -0.71
N THR A 66 14.67 5.83 -1.90
CA THR A 66 13.52 4.97 -2.22
C THR A 66 13.83 3.48 -1.99
N VAL A 67 15.10 3.09 -2.00
CA VAL A 67 15.55 1.74 -1.64
C VAL A 67 15.09 1.31 -0.24
N THR A 68 14.93 2.25 0.69
CA THR A 68 14.45 1.97 2.06
C THR A 68 12.98 1.56 2.14
N ILE A 69 12.22 1.79 1.07
CA ILE A 69 10.83 1.34 0.93
C ILE A 69 10.79 -0.14 0.55
N LEU A 70 11.83 -0.65 -0.12
CA LEU A 70 11.90 -2.04 -0.56
C LEU A 70 12.04 -2.99 0.63
N ASP A 71 11.54 -4.21 0.47
CA ASP A 71 11.75 -5.29 1.42
C ASP A 71 13.26 -5.54 1.58
N ALA A 72 13.70 -5.82 2.82
CA ALA A 72 15.12 -6.02 3.13
C ALA A 72 15.76 -7.15 2.30
N LYS A 73 14.98 -8.17 1.90
CA LYS A 73 15.44 -9.26 1.02
C LYS A 73 15.69 -8.79 -0.42
N LEU A 74 14.96 -7.78 -0.88
CA LEU A 74 15.14 -7.19 -2.21
C LEU A 74 16.28 -6.17 -2.22
N GLN A 75 16.52 -5.46 -1.12
CA GLN A 75 17.65 -4.52 -1.00
C GLN A 75 19.01 -5.23 -1.17
N ALA A 76 19.17 -6.42 -0.57
CA ALA A 76 20.40 -7.19 -0.65
C ALA A 76 20.79 -7.63 -2.08
N GLY A 77 19.82 -7.71 -3.01
CA GLY A 77 20.08 -8.05 -4.41
C GLY A 77 20.49 -6.87 -5.30
N VAL A 78 20.30 -5.62 -4.82
CA VAL A 78 20.64 -4.39 -5.57
C VAL A 78 22.09 -3.94 -5.31
N ASP A 79 22.72 -4.44 -4.24
CA ASP A 79 24.10 -4.14 -3.85
C ASP A 79 25.17 -5.03 -4.54
N LEU A 80 24.80 -5.80 -5.58
CA LEU A 80 25.75 -6.57 -6.38
C LEU A 80 26.28 -5.70 -7.55
N PRO A 81 27.61 -5.63 -7.77
CA PRO A 81 28.25 -4.78 -8.77
C PRO A 81 27.94 -5.16 -10.23
#